data_AF-A0A9D2D168-F1
#
_entry.id   AF-A0A9D2D168-F1
#
_cell.length_a   1.000
_cell.length_b   1.000
_cell.length_c   1.000
_cell.angle_alpha   90.00
_cell.angle_beta   90.00
_cell.angle_gamma   90.00
#
_symmetry.space_group_name_H-M   'P 1'
#
loop_
_entity.id
_entity.type
_entity.pdbx_description
1 polymer ?
#
loop_
_entity_poly.entity_id
_entity_poly.type
_entity_poly.pdbx_seq_one_letter_code
_entity_poly.pdbx_strand_id
1 'polypeptide(L)' 'MDKHYIETALILSRMYGVAETLRPWDYLDNEIFICKIQDWTEEFLRTGGDDILAFFESKIMN' A
#
# COMPACT_ATOMS: atom_id res chain seq x y z
N MET A 1 2.33 8.66 16.03
CA MET A 1 1.76 8.20 14.76
C MET A 1 0.42 7.57 15.07
N ASP A 2 -0.60 7.88 14.28
CA ASP A 2 -1.97 7.39 14.52
C ASP A 2 -2.02 5.84 14.43
N LYS A 3 -2.77 5.20 15.33
CA LYS A 3 -2.92 3.73 15.33
C LYS A 3 -3.51 3.24 14.00
N HIS A 4 -4.51 3.95 13.49
CA HIS A 4 -5.18 3.63 12.24
C HIS A 4 -4.24 3.78 11.04
N TYR A 5 -3.34 4.78 11.08
CA TYR A 5 -2.29 4.93 10.08
C TYR A 5 -1.35 3.72 10.04
N ILE A 6 -0.85 3.29 11.20
CA ILE A 6 0.06 2.14 11.28
C ILE A 6 -0.64 0.87 10.78
N GLU A 7 -1.90 0.65 11.17
CA GLU A 7 -2.69 -0.50 10.73
C GLU A 7 -2.88 -0.52 9.21
N THR A 8 -3.28 0.61 8.61
CA THR A 8 -3.41 0.74 7.16
C THR A 8 -2.09 0.49 6.44
N ALA A 9 -0.99 1.10 6.90
CA ALA A 9 0.33 0.91 6.30
C ALA A 9 0.79 -0.56 6.33
N LEU A 10 0.52 -1.26 7.44
CA LEU A 10 0.84 -2.68 7.56
C LEU A 10 0.01 -3.55 6.61
N ILE A 11 -1.28 -3.25 6.44
CA ILE A 11 -2.14 -3.99 5.50
C ILE A 11 -1.67 -3.77 4.06
N LEU A 12 -1.42 -2.52 3.66
CA LEU A 12 -0.90 -2.18 2.32
C LEU A 12 0.45 -2.84 2.06
N SER A 13 1.37 -2.84 3.04
CA SER A 13 2.67 -3.53 2.94
C SER A 13 2.52 -5.03 2.66
N ARG A 14 1.59 -5.70 3.35
CA ARG A 14 1.34 -7.14 3.17
C ARG A 14 0.74 -7.43 1.80
N MET A 15 -0.23 -6.62 1.36
CA MET A 15 -0.82 -6.79 0.04
C MET A 15 0.21 -6.56 -1.06
N TYR A 16 1.10 -5.58 -0.90
CA TYR A 16 2.20 -5.33 -1.82
C TYR A 16 3.12 -6.55 -1.96
N GLY A 17 3.57 -7.13 -0.85
CA GLY A 17 4.41 -8.34 -0.88
C GLY A 17 3.72 -9.55 -1.54
N VAL A 18 2.40 -9.72 -1.35
CA VAL A 18 1.64 -10.75 -2.07
C VAL A 18 1.60 -10.44 -3.57
N ALA A 19 1.34 -9.19 -3.96
CA ALA A 19 1.29 -8.79 -5.36
C ALA A 19 2.62 -9.01 -6.09
N GLU A 20 3.76 -8.77 -5.44
CA GLU A 20 5.09 -9.06 -5.97
C GLU A 20 5.29 -10.55 -6.29
N THR A 21 4.66 -11.47 -5.55
CA THR A 21 4.74 -12.90 -5.88
C THR A 21 3.86 -13.31 -7.06
N LEU A 22 2.83 -12.51 -7.36
CA LEU A 22 1.85 -12.80 -8.41
C LEU A 22 2.14 -12.08 -9.73
N ARG A 23 2.99 -11.06 -9.72
CA ARG A 23 3.31 -10.22 -10.88
C ARG A 23 4.83 -10.07 -11.02
N PRO A 24 5.36 -9.97 -12.24
CA PRO A 24 6.80 -9.75 -12.47
C PRO A 24 7.15 -8.28 -12.22
N TRP A 25 7.12 -7.85 -10.96
CA TRP A 25 7.56 -6.51 -10.58
C TRP A 25 9.06 -6.47 -10.33
N ASP A 26 9.66 -5.34 -10.68
CA ASP A 26 11.03 -5.06 -10.31
C ASP A 26 11.15 -4.92 -8.79
N TYR A 27 12.26 -5.39 -8.25
CA TYR A 27 12.62 -5.17 -6.86
C TYR A 27 12.63 -3.67 -6.53
N LEU A 28 11.93 -3.28 -5.47
CA LEU A 28 12.05 -1.94 -4.90
C LEU A 28 13.05 -1.96 -3.75
N ASP A 29 13.94 -0.97 -3.75
CA ASP A 29 14.75 -0.66 -2.57
C ASP A 29 13.84 -0.33 -1.37
N ASN A 30 14.29 -0.67 -0.17
CA ASN A 30 13.53 -0.50 1.06
C ASN A 30 13.07 0.95 1.28
N GLU A 31 13.90 1.95 0.96
CA GLU A 31 13.52 3.36 1.13
C GLU A 31 12.37 3.73 0.17
N ILE A 32 12.45 3.27 -1.08
CA ILE A 32 11.42 3.49 -2.09
C ILE A 32 10.12 2.78 -1.70
N PHE A 33 10.23 1.55 -1.21
CA PHE A 33 9.09 0.78 -0.70
C PHE A 33 8.41 1.50 0.46
N ILE A 34 9.17 1.95 1.46
CA ILE A 34 8.63 2.66 2.62
C ILE A 34 7.91 3.94 2.20
N CYS A 35 8.51 4.76 1.35
CA CYS A 35 7.87 5.97 0.84
C CYS A 35 6.57 5.66 0.09
N LYS A 36 6.58 4.65 -0.79
CA LYS A 36 5.38 4.21 -1.51
C LYS A 36 4.24 3.82 -0.56
N ILE A 37 4.54 3.04 0.48
CA ILE A 37 3.53 2.64 1.46
C ILE A 37 3.01 3.84 2.26
N GLN A 38 3.88 4.79 2.62
CA GLN A 38 3.46 6.01 3.30
C GLN A 38 2.51 6.83 2.43
N ASP A 39 2.88 7.10 1.18
CA ASP A 39 2.05 7.84 0.21
C ASP A 39 0.67 7.19 0.03
N TRP A 40 0.64 5.87 -0.13
CA TRP A 40 -0.61 5.12 -0.27
C TRP A 40 -1.46 5.15 1.00
N THR A 41 -0.82 5.10 2.17
CA THR A 41 -1.53 5.18 3.45
C THR A 41 -2.17 6.54 3.63
N GLU A 42 -1.43 7.63 3.37
CA GLU A 42 -1.95 8.99 3.44
C GLU A 42 -3.09 9.23 2.44
N GLU A 43 -2.93 8.73 1.22
CA GLU A 43 -3.96 8.83 0.20
C GLU A 43 -5.24 8.09 0.59
N PHE A 44 -5.13 6.83 1.01
CA PHE A 44 -6.27 6.02 1.41
C PHE A 44 -7.06 6.67 2.55
N LEU A 45 -6.36 7.12 3.60
CA LEU A 45 -6.99 7.76 4.74
C LEU A 45 -7.65 9.10 4.38
N ARG A 46 -7.07 9.87 3.46
CA ARG A 46 -7.66 11.12 2.96
C ARG A 46 -8.92 10.88 2.12
N THR A 47 -9.03 9.73 1.46
CA THR A 47 -10.21 9.35 0.66
C THR A 47 -11.39 8.80 1.48
N GLY A 48 -11.26 8.69 2.80
CA GLY A 48 -12.33 8.23 3.70
C GLY A 48 -12.21 6.77 4.14
N GLY A 49 -11.28 6.00 3.56
CA GLY A 49 -10.87 4.71 4.10
C GLY A 49 -11.87 3.55 3.92
N ASP A 50 -12.75 3.60 2.92
CA ASP A 50 -13.87 2.65 2.80
C ASP A 50 -13.47 1.23 2.36
N ASP A 51 -12.78 1.07 1.22
CA ASP A 51 -12.39 -0.25 0.69
C ASP A 51 -10.90 -0.28 0.33
N ILE A 52 -10.10 -0.86 1.23
CA ILE A 52 -8.65 -0.93 1.09
C ILE A 52 -8.20 -1.87 -0.03
N LEU A 53 -9.00 -2.90 -0.35
CA LEU A 53 -8.69 -3.83 -1.43
C LEU A 53 -8.91 -3.15 -2.77
N ALA A 54 -10.07 -2.51 -2.98
CA ALA A 54 -10.34 -1.76 -4.20
C ALA A 54 -9.33 -0.61 -4.39
N PHE A 55 -8.95 0.08 -3.31
CA PHE A 55 -7.89 1.07 -3.35
C PHE A 55 -6.56 0.47 -3.83
N PHE A 56 -6.11 -0.62 -3.20
CA PHE A 56 -4.85 -1.27 -3.56
C PHE A 56 -4.87 -1.77 -5.01
N GLU A 57 -5.94 -2.43 -5.43
CA GLU A 57 -6.17 -2.89 -6.80
C GLU A 57 -6.02 -1.76 -7.81
N SER A 58 -6.55 -0.57 -7.52
CA SER A 58 -6.42 0.61 -8.38
C SER A 58 -4.97 1.10 -8.54
N LYS A 59 -4.08 0.81 -7.58
CA LYS A 59 -2.65 1.17 -7.62
C LYS A 59 -1.81 0.21 -8.43
N ILE A 60 -2.25 -1.04 -8.54
CA ILE A 60 -1.43 -2.14 -9.05
C ILE A 60 -1.89 -2.64 -10.43
N MET A 61 -3.10 -2.24 -10.85
CA MET A 61 -3.71 -2.61 -12.14
C MET A 61 -3.76 -1.47 -13.16
N ASN A 62 -3.26 -0.28 -12.83
CA ASN A 62 -3.05 0.83 -13.76
C ASN A 62 -1.58 0.98 -14.14
#